data_AF-A0A1C6K6K0-F1
#
_entry.id   AF-A0A1C6K6K0-F1
#
_cell.length_a   1.000
_cell.length_b   1.000
_cell.length_c   1.000
_cell.angle_alpha   90.00
_cell.angle_beta   90.00
_cell.angle_gamma   90.00
#
_symmetry.space_group_name_H-M   'P 1'
#
loop_
_entity.id
_entity.type
_entity.pdbx_description
1 polymer ?
#
loop_
_entity_poly.entity_id
_entity_poly.type
_entity_poly.pdbx_seq_one_letter_code
_entity_poly.pdbx_strand_id
1 'polypeptide(L)'
;MQIREIHFCEVCGSPYVELHHVVYRSENKNLENCKLNFVYLCQEHHRGTYGVHGSKGARLNRKLKLEFQNKLEELLDKQYLTREEINNILQIDDKALNRLLKRFSIQDYKYIKEDIIRVCMGGKLIM
;
A
#
# COMPACT_ATOMS: atom_id res chain seq x y z
N MET A 1 8.56 -15.53 26.60
CA MET A 1 8.17 -14.10 26.57
C MET A 1 7.78 -13.74 25.16
N GLN A 2 6.52 -13.35 24.93
CA GLN A 2 6.10 -12.82 23.63
C GLN A 2 6.62 -11.39 23.55
N ILE A 3 7.59 -11.12 22.67
CA ILE A 3 8.04 -9.76 22.38
C ILE A 3 6.85 -9.08 21.70
N ARG A 4 6.23 -8.10 22.37
CA ARG A 4 5.21 -7.26 21.74
C ARG A 4 5.95 -6.30 20.83
N GLU A 5 5.71 -6.39 19.53
CA GLU A 5 6.18 -5.37 18.59
C GLU A 5 5.56 -4.03 18.98
N ILE A 6 6.42 -3.04 19.24
CA ILE A 6 5.99 -1.68 19.55
C ILE A 6 6.00 -0.91 18.23
N HIS A 7 4.83 -0.42 17.83
CA HIS A 7 4.69 0.43 16.66
C HIS A 7 4.54 1.89 17.09
N PHE A 8 4.97 2.80 16.20
CA PHE A 8 4.94 4.23 16.43
C PHE A 8 4.26 4.93 15.26
N CYS A 9 3.72 6.12 15.52
CA CYS A 9 3.08 6.91 14.49
C CYS A 9 4.12 7.36 13.46
N GLU A 10 3.89 7.06 12.19
CA GLU A 10 4.81 7.43 11.10
C GLU A 10 5.04 8.95 11.00
N VAL A 11 4.10 9.76 11.51
CA VAL A 11 4.17 11.22 11.41
C VAL A 11 4.87 11.86 12.61
N CYS A 12 4.60 11.38 13.84
CA CYS A 12 5.07 12.06 15.06
C CYS A 12 5.74 11.15 16.10
N GLY A 13 5.84 9.84 15.84
CA GLY A 13 6.49 8.89 16.76
C GLY A 13 5.69 8.54 18.01
N SER A 14 4.41 8.93 18.13
CA SER A 14 3.56 8.52 19.26
C SER A 14 3.41 6.99 19.31
N PRO A 15 3.51 6.34 20.49
CA PRO A 15 3.36 4.89 20.62
C PRO A 15 1.89 4.42 20.62
N TYR A 16 0.93 5.35 20.71
CA TYR A 16 -0.50 5.04 20.73
C TYR A 16 -1.06 5.10 19.32
N VAL A 17 -1.04 3.96 18.62
CA VAL A 17 -1.32 3.89 17.20
C VAL A 17 -2.40 2.89 16.82
N GLU A 18 -3.04 3.19 15.70
CA GLU A 18 -3.93 2.30 14.97
C GLU A 18 -3.31 1.95 13.62
N LEU A 19 -3.57 0.73 13.14
CA LEU A 19 -3.21 0.32 11.79
C LEU A 19 -4.08 1.07 10.76
N HIS A 20 -3.45 1.60 9.73
CA HIS A 20 -4.09 2.30 8.63
C HIS A 20 -3.68 1.69 7.28
N HIS A 21 -4.67 1.50 6.40
CA HIS A 21 -4.46 1.09 5.01
C HIS A 21 -4.18 2.31 4.14
N VAL A 22 -2.96 2.48 3.63
CA VAL A 22 -2.55 3.66 2.83
C VAL A 22 -3.41 3.81 1.57
N VAL A 23 -3.57 2.73 0.81
CA VAL A 23 -4.63 2.57 -0.18
C VAL A 23 -5.81 1.93 0.54
N TYR A 24 -6.93 2.65 0.61
CA TYR A 24 -8.08 2.23 1.39
C TYR A 24 -8.63 0.90 0.86
N ARG A 25 -9.22 0.09 1.75
CA ARG A 25 -9.86 -1.18 1.35
C ARG A 25 -10.96 -0.98 0.31
N SER A 26 -11.63 0.18 0.32
CA SER A 26 -12.63 0.57 -0.67
C SER A 26 -12.03 0.90 -2.04
N GLU A 27 -10.76 1.30 -2.10
CA GLU A 27 -10.03 1.60 -3.33
C GLU A 27 -9.39 0.33 -3.92
N ASN A 28 -8.82 -0.52 -3.06
CA ASN A 28 -8.25 -1.78 -3.48
C ASN A 28 -8.33 -2.86 -2.39
N LYS A 29 -9.38 -3.68 -2.44
CA LYS A 29 -9.58 -4.80 -1.50
C LYS A 29 -8.48 -5.87 -1.58
N ASN A 30 -7.79 -6.01 -2.72
CA ASN A 30 -6.77 -7.05 -2.87
C ASN A 30 -5.52 -6.78 -2.00
N LEU A 31 -5.34 -5.56 -1.51
CA LEU A 31 -4.25 -5.18 -0.60
C LEU A 31 -4.67 -5.17 0.88
N GLU A 32 -5.84 -5.72 1.22
CA GLU A 32 -6.34 -5.74 2.60
C GLU A 32 -5.36 -6.37 3.60
N ASN A 33 -4.61 -7.38 3.16
CA ASN A 33 -3.62 -8.10 3.97
C ASN A 33 -2.16 -7.80 3.55
N CYS A 34 -1.95 -6.80 2.68
CA CYS A 34 -0.62 -6.43 2.22
C CYS A 34 0.09 -5.57 3.27
N LYS A 35 1.11 -6.11 3.94
CA LYS A 35 1.88 -5.38 4.96
C LYS A 35 2.52 -4.09 4.43
N LEU A 36 2.89 -4.05 3.14
CA LEU A 36 3.44 -2.85 2.51
C LEU A 36 2.42 -1.70 2.41
N ASN A 37 1.12 -2.02 2.37
CA ASN A 37 0.03 -1.07 2.32
C ASN A 37 -0.39 -0.58 3.73
N PHE A 38 0.34 -0.96 4.78
CA PHE A 38 0.03 -0.60 6.15
C PHE A 38 0.95 0.48 6.67
N VAL A 39 0.38 1.39 7.44
CA VAL A 39 1.12 2.37 8.24
C VAL A 39 0.45 2.50 9.60
N TYR A 40 1.23 2.83 10.63
CA TYR A 40 0.69 3.06 11.98
C TYR A 40 0.55 4.55 12.22
N LEU A 41 -0.64 4.98 12.66
CA LEU A 41 -0.95 6.39 12.90
C LEU A 41 -1.59 6.56 14.27
N CYS A 42 -1.23 7.62 14.98
CA CYS A 42 -1.93 7.98 16.21
C CYS A 42 -3.33 8.52 15.89
N GLN A 43 -4.19 8.63 16.92
CA GLN A 43 -5.56 9.12 16.77
C GLN A 43 -5.65 10.46 16.00
N GLU A 44 -4.74 11.40 16.26
CA GLU A 44 -4.69 12.70 15.60
C GLU A 44 -4.41 12.58 14.10
N HIS A 45 -3.35 11.86 13.72
CA HIS A 45 -2.97 11.69 12.32
C HIS A 45 -3.84 10.66 11.57
N HIS A 46 -4.57 9.82 12.29
CA HIS A 46 -5.53 8.89 11.69
C HIS A 46 -6.88 9.57 11.43
N ARG A 47 -7.46 10.22 12.46
CA ARG A 47 -8.86 10.67 12.47
C ARG A 47 -9.07 12.14 12.86
N GLY A 48 -8.04 12.84 13.32
CA GLY A 48 -8.10 14.27 13.64
C GLY A 48 -8.36 15.12 12.40
N THR A 49 -8.57 16.44 12.56
CA THR A 49 -8.94 17.35 11.46
C THR A 49 -7.99 17.28 10.26
N TYR A 50 -6.69 17.13 10.50
CA TYR A 50 -5.64 17.00 9.48
C TYR A 50 -5.15 15.55 9.30
N GLY A 51 -5.72 14.60 10.05
CA GLY A 51 -5.46 13.19 9.88
C GLY A 51 -6.04 12.65 8.57
N VAL A 52 -5.61 11.47 8.14
CA VAL A 52 -5.98 10.89 6.83
C VAL A 52 -7.49 10.72 6.58
N HIS A 53 -8.28 10.51 7.65
CA HIS A 53 -9.75 10.48 7.60
C HIS A 53 -10.41 11.80 8.03
N GLY A 54 -9.63 12.84 8.29
CA GLY A 54 -10.09 14.17 8.66
C GLY A 54 -10.56 15.02 7.48
N SER A 55 -11.37 16.04 7.77
CA SER A 55 -11.90 16.96 6.76
C SER A 55 -10.83 17.76 6.01
N LYS A 56 -9.65 17.96 6.60
CA LYS A 56 -8.47 18.60 5.99
C LYS A 56 -7.31 17.62 5.76
N GLY A 57 -7.61 16.31 5.77
CA GLY A 57 -6.64 15.22 5.70
C GLY A 57 -6.01 14.96 4.34
N ALA A 58 -6.53 15.57 3.27
CA ALA A 58 -6.15 15.26 1.90
C ALA A 58 -4.64 15.35 1.63
N ARG A 59 -3.95 16.32 2.25
CA ARG A 59 -2.49 16.48 2.12
C ARG A 59 -1.73 15.31 2.73
N LEU A 60 -2.09 14.88 3.94
CA LEU A 60 -1.44 13.75 4.60
C LEU A 60 -1.72 12.44 3.87
N ASN A 61 -2.98 12.20 3.48
CA ASN A 61 -3.35 11.03 2.69
C ASN A 61 -2.55 10.94 1.38
N ARG A 62 -2.45 12.06 0.63
CA ARG A 62 -1.66 12.10 -0.61
C ARG A 62 -0.18 11.83 -0.36
N LYS A 63 0.39 12.36 0.74
CA LYS A 63 1.79 12.10 1.12
C LYS A 63 2.05 10.61 1.34
N LEU A 64 1.24 9.95 2.19
CA LEU A 64 1.42 8.53 2.50
C LEU A 64 1.25 7.65 1.24
N LYS A 65 0.29 7.99 0.37
CA LYS A 65 0.12 7.30 -0.91
C LYS A 65 1.31 7.45 -1.84
N LEU A 66 1.90 8.64 -1.93
CA LEU A 66 3.11 8.87 -2.71
C LEU A 66 4.29 8.06 -2.15
N GLU A 67 4.46 8.01 -0.83
CA GLU A 67 5.49 7.19 -0.17
C GLU A 67 5.30 5.69 -0.46
N PHE A 68 4.05 5.20 -0.42
CA PHE A 68 3.74 3.82 -0.81
C PHE A 68 4.04 3.54 -2.29
N GLN A 69 3.69 4.47 -3.19
CA GLN A 69 4.02 4.35 -4.61
C GLN A 69 5.55 4.27 -4.83
N ASN A 70 6.30 5.20 -4.22
CA ASN A 70 7.76 5.22 -4.32
C ASN A 70 8.39 3.93 -3.79
N LYS A 71 7.86 3.40 -2.69
CA LYS A 71 8.31 2.12 -2.14
C LYS A 71 8.06 0.94 -3.09
N LEU A 72 6.91 0.93 -3.79
CA LEU A 72 6.66 -0.05 -4.84
C LEU A 72 7.62 0.12 -6.03
N GLU A 73 7.91 1.36 -6.42
CA GLU A 73 8.88 1.67 -7.48
C GLU A 73 10.30 1.20 -7.14
N GLU A 74 10.70 1.31 -5.88
CA GLU A 74 12.00 0.83 -5.41
C GLU A 74 12.06 -0.70 -5.35
N LEU A 75 11.04 -1.34 -4.78
CA LEU A 75 11.02 -2.79 -4.56
C LEU A 75 10.78 -3.60 -5.83
N LEU A 76 10.02 -3.06 -6.80
CA LEU A 76 9.82 -3.66 -8.11
C LEU A 76 10.94 -3.20 -9.05
N ASP A 77 12.12 -3.77 -8.90
CA ASP A 77 13.35 -3.36 -9.58
C ASP A 77 13.38 -3.62 -11.09
N LYS A 78 12.47 -4.46 -11.61
CA LYS A 78 12.39 -4.84 -13.03
C LYS A 78 11.22 -4.18 -13.75
N GLN A 79 11.40 -3.87 -15.03
CA GLN A 79 10.32 -3.37 -15.90
C GLN A 79 9.25 -4.44 -16.17
N TYR A 80 9.66 -5.71 -16.26
CA TYR A 80 8.78 -6.85 -16.52
C TYR A 80 8.93 -7.87 -15.40
N LEU A 81 7.82 -8.17 -14.74
CA LEU A 81 7.78 -9.01 -13.54
C LEU A 81 6.89 -10.23 -13.77
N THR A 82 7.32 -11.37 -13.24
CA THR A 82 6.51 -12.57 -13.12
C THR A 82 5.54 -12.44 -11.94
N ARG A 83 4.52 -13.30 -11.93
CA ARG A 83 3.59 -13.41 -10.79
C ARG A 83 4.32 -13.68 -9.47
N GLU A 84 5.33 -14.54 -9.49
CA GLU A 84 6.10 -14.92 -8.30
C GLU A 84 6.89 -13.73 -7.75
N GLU A 85 7.58 -12.98 -8.61
CA GLU A 85 8.32 -11.77 -8.21
C GLU A 85 7.39 -10.73 -7.59
N ILE A 86 6.20 -10.52 -8.16
CA ILE A 86 5.19 -9.63 -7.59
C ILE A 86 4.75 -10.11 -6.20
N ASN A 87 4.52 -11.41 -6.03
CA ASN A 87 4.07 -11.95 -4.75
C ASN A 87 5.16 -11.93 -3.67
N ASN A 88 6.42 -12.09 -4.04
CA ASN A 88 7.54 -11.99 -3.12
C ASN A 88 7.62 -10.61 -2.46
N ILE A 89 7.22 -9.56 -3.18
CA ILE A 89 7.14 -8.19 -2.69
C ILE A 89 5.83 -7.94 -1.93
N LEU A 90 4.67 -8.23 -2.54
CA LEU A 90 3.36 -7.89 -1.95
C LEU A 90 2.95 -8.80 -0.80
N GLN A 91 3.41 -10.06 -0.80
CA GLN A 91 3.13 -11.09 0.20
C GLN A 91 1.64 -11.21 0.54
N ILE A 92 0.79 -11.30 -0.49
CA ILE A 92 -0.66 -11.45 -0.36
C ILE A 92 -1.10 -12.87 -0.74
N ASP A 93 -2.33 -13.23 -0.38
CA ASP A 93 -2.85 -14.55 -0.74
C ASP A 93 -3.08 -14.67 -2.25
N ASP A 94 -3.02 -15.91 -2.76
CA ASP A 94 -3.12 -16.18 -4.19
C ASP A 94 -4.42 -15.68 -4.83
N LYS A 95 -5.53 -15.70 -4.08
CA LYS A 95 -6.83 -15.26 -4.57
C LYS A 95 -6.84 -13.74 -4.73
N ALA A 96 -6.27 -13.00 -3.79
CA ALA A 96 -6.06 -11.56 -3.91
C ALA A 96 -5.13 -11.23 -5.08
N LEU A 97 -3.99 -11.93 -5.21
CA LEU A 97 -3.05 -11.73 -6.31
C LEU A 97 -3.69 -12.02 -7.68
N ASN A 98 -4.44 -13.11 -7.80
CA ASN A 98 -5.17 -13.44 -9.02
C ASN A 98 -6.16 -12.35 -9.44
N ARG A 99 -6.88 -11.77 -8.47
CA ARG A 99 -7.83 -10.68 -8.73
C ARG A 99 -7.12 -9.39 -9.12
N LEU A 100 -6.01 -9.07 -8.46
CA LEU A 100 -5.16 -7.92 -8.76
C LEU A 100 -4.65 -7.99 -10.22
N LEU A 101 -4.18 -9.16 -10.64
CA LEU A 101 -3.53 -9.36 -11.94
C LEU A 101 -4.48 -9.70 -13.10
N LYS A 102 -5.78 -9.93 -12.82
CA LYS A 102 -6.74 -10.49 -13.79
C LYS A 102 -6.88 -9.70 -15.09
N ARG A 103 -6.64 -8.39 -15.08
CA ARG A 103 -7.00 -7.48 -16.18
C ARG A 103 -5.84 -7.13 -17.11
N PHE A 104 -4.64 -7.65 -16.88
CA PHE A 104 -3.49 -7.26 -17.68
C PHE A 104 -3.27 -8.17 -18.89
N SER A 105 -2.95 -7.56 -20.02
CA SER A 105 -2.34 -8.23 -21.15
C SER A 105 -0.97 -8.73 -20.73
N ILE A 106 -0.81 -10.05 -20.76
CA ILE A 106 0.45 -10.71 -20.45
C ILE A 106 1.32 -10.65 -21.71
N GLN A 107 2.52 -10.08 -21.59
CA GLN A 107 3.54 -10.16 -22.63
C GLN A 107 4.59 -11.18 -22.17
N ASP A 108 4.76 -12.26 -22.92
CA ASP A 108 5.73 -13.32 -22.60
C ASP A 108 5.67 -13.81 -21.14
N TYR A 109 4.46 -14.03 -20.62
CA TYR A 109 4.19 -14.47 -19.24
C TYR A 109 4.60 -13.47 -18.14
N LYS A 110 4.81 -12.20 -18.49
CA LYS A 110 5.19 -11.12 -17.56
C LYS A 110 4.20 -9.96 -17.56
N TYR A 111 4.25 -9.20 -16.47
CA TYR A 111 3.48 -7.98 -16.22
C TYR A 111 4.39 -6.76 -16.25
N ILE A 112 3.87 -5.64 -16.75
CA ILE A 112 4.58 -4.37 -16.78
C ILE A 112 4.56 -3.74 -15.38
N LYS A 113 5.73 -3.29 -14.89
CA LYS A 113 5.89 -2.66 -13.57
C LYS A 113 4.86 -1.55 -13.30
N GLU A 114 4.71 -0.62 -14.25
CA GLU A 114 3.79 0.51 -14.09
C GLU A 114 2.35 0.05 -13.90
N ASP A 115 1.91 -0.98 -14.64
CA ASP A 115 0.57 -1.55 -14.51
C ASP A 115 0.34 -2.14 -13.12
N ILE A 116 1.35 -2.83 -12.57
CA ILE A 116 1.32 -3.38 -11.21
C ILE A 116 1.21 -2.26 -10.17
N ILE A 117 2.02 -1.22 -10.28
CA ILE A 117 1.98 -0.08 -9.35
C ILE A 117 0.62 0.61 -9.45
N ARG A 118 0.14 0.88 -10.66
CA ARG A 118 -1.14 1.54 -10.90
C ARG A 118 -2.30 0.78 -10.28
N VAL A 119 -2.36 -0.55 -10.40
CA VAL A 119 -3.42 -1.33 -9.75
C VAL A 119 -3.27 -1.40 -8.25
N CYS A 120 -2.04 -1.50 -7.72
CA CYS A 120 -1.82 -1.41 -6.28
C CYS A 120 -2.39 -0.10 -5.73
N MET A 121 -2.18 1.01 -6.45
CA MET A 121 -2.67 2.35 -6.13
C MET A 121 -4.18 2.58 -6.41
N GLY A 122 -4.96 1.54 -6.67
CA GLY A 122 -6.40 1.66 -6.94
C GLY A 122 -6.73 2.27 -8.31
N GLY A 123 -5.80 2.14 -9.27
CA GLY A 123 -5.96 2.57 -10.66
C GLY A 123 -5.43 3.97 -10.97
N LYS A 124 -4.83 4.68 -10.01
CA LYS A 124 -4.33 6.05 -10.19
C LYS A 124 -2.94 6.21 -9.58
N LEU A 125 -2.01 6.77 -10.35
CA LEU A 125 -0.71 7.19 -9.82
C LEU A 125 -0.82 8.59 -9.20
N ILE A 126 0.01 8.83 -8.20
CA ILE A 126 0.21 10.16 -7.63
C ILE A 126 1.32 10.84 -8.45
N MET A 127 0.94 11.90 -9.18
CA MET A 127 1.86 12.80 -9.90
C MET A 127 2.18 14.00 -9.03
#